data_AF-A0A7G8FPF2-F1
#
_entry.id   AF-A0A7G8FPF2-F1
#
_cell.length_a   1.000
_cell.length_b   1.000
_cell.length_c   1.000
_cell.angle_alpha   90.00
_cell.angle_beta   90.00
_cell.angle_gamma   90.00
#
_symmetry.space_group_name_H-M   'P 1'
#
loop_
_entity.id
_entity.type
_entity.pdbx_description
1 polymer ?
#
loop_
_entity_poly.entity_id
_entity_poly.type
_entity_poly.pdbx_seq_one_letter_code
_entity_poly.pdbx_strand_id
1 'polypeptide(L)' 'MSKSNKDIVFDEKKGFLYFNENGKQKGWGDGGLFARLQGAPELGADDFTIV' A
#
# COMPACT_ATOMS: atom_id res chain seq x y z
N MET A 1 5.69 -13.54 5.18
CA MET A 1 5.69 -13.68 3.71
C MET A 1 4.67 -12.69 3.17
N SER A 2 5.09 -11.70 2.36
CA SER A 2 4.10 -10.93 1.58
C SER A 2 3.41 -11.93 0.65
N LYS A 3 2.09 -12.07 0.79
CA LYS A 3 1.26 -13.01 0.00
C LYS A 3 0.81 -12.38 -1.33
N SER A 4 1.31 -11.21 -1.68
CA SER A 4 0.70 -10.33 -2.67
C SER A 4 1.78 -9.59 -3.47
N ASN A 5 1.79 -9.77 -4.78
CA ASN A 5 2.64 -9.02 -5.73
C ASN A 5 2.09 -7.61 -5.99
N LYS A 6 1.52 -6.96 -4.96
CA LYS A 6 0.94 -5.63 -5.06
C LYS A 6 1.99 -4.63 -4.57
N ASP A 7 2.19 -3.57 -5.35
CA ASP A 7 3.14 -2.51 -5.02
C ASP A 7 2.59 -1.61 -3.90
N ILE A 8 1.26 -1.50 -3.78
CA ILE A 8 0.56 -0.76 -2.73
C ILE A 8 -0.47 -1.68 -2.06
N VAL A 9 -0.52 -1.62 -0.73
CA VAL A 9 -1.51 -2.34 0.10
C VAL A 9 -2.21 -1.35 1.02
N PHE A 10 -3.55 -1.34 1.00
CA PHE A 10 -4.36 -0.51 1.88
C PHE A 10 -4.99 -1.36 2.99
N ASP A 11 -4.75 -0.99 4.25
CA ASP A 11 -5.44 -1.50 5.43
C ASP A 11 -6.57 -0.52 5.79
N GLU A 12 -7.76 -0.76 5.23
CA GLU A 12 -8.97 0.07 5.44
C GLU A 12 -9.32 0.26 6.91
N LYS A 13 -9.12 -0.78 7.75
CA LYS A 13 -9.47 -0.72 9.18
C LYS A 13 -8.61 0.30 9.94
N LYS A 14 -7.36 0.48 9.52
CA LYS A 14 -6.42 1.43 10.14
C LYS A 14 -6.26 2.72 9.33
N GLY A 15 -6.76 2.74 8.10
CA GLY A 15 -6.48 3.79 7.12
C GLY A 15 -5.00 3.81 6.71
N PHE A 16 -4.28 2.69 6.76
CA PHE A 16 -2.84 2.67 6.49
C PHE A 16 -2.55 2.22 5.06
N LEU A 17 -1.77 3.01 4.35
CA LEU A 17 -1.23 2.66 3.04
C LEU A 17 0.21 2.19 3.20
N TYR A 18 0.52 1.02 2.66
CA TYR A 18 1.85 0.42 2.69
C TYR A 18 2.41 0.34 1.28
N PHE A 19 3.67 0.70 1.12
CA PHE A 19 4.42 0.52 -0.12
C PHE A 19 5.33 -0.69 -0.03
N ASN A 20 5.26 -1.57 -1.04
CA ASN A 20 6.12 -2.73 -1.18
C ASN A 20 7.19 -2.45 -2.24
N GLU A 21 8.37 -2.01 -1.79
CA GLU A 21 9.49 -1.73 -2.69
C GLU A 21 9.98 -2.99 -3.41
N ASN A 22 9.92 -4.13 -2.73
CA ASN A 22 10.38 -5.39 -3.29
C ASN A 22 9.50 -5.91 -4.44
N GLY A 23 8.36 -5.30 -4.72
CA GLY A 23 7.45 -5.68 -5.80
C GLY A 23 7.10 -7.18 -5.74
N LYS A 24 7.66 -7.96 -6.68
CA LYS A 24 7.47 -9.43 -6.78
C LYS A 24 8.44 -10.26 -5.93
N GLN A 25 9.45 -9.64 -5.34
CA GLN A 25 10.42 -10.33 -4.47
C GLN A 25 9.82 -10.58 -3.08
N LYS A 26 10.29 -11.63 -2.41
CA LYS A 26 9.79 -12.01 -1.08
C LYS A 26 10.22 -10.96 -0.04
N GLY A 27 9.26 -10.48 0.74
CA GLY A 27 9.50 -9.46 1.78
C GLY A 27 8.98 -8.10 1.33
N TRP A 28 9.34 -7.04 2.06
CA TRP A 28 8.94 -5.66 1.73
C TRP A 28 10.09 -4.81 1.16
N GLY A 29 11.32 -5.34 1.16
CA GLY A 29 12.52 -4.52 0.91
C GLY A 29 12.66 -3.48 2.02
N ASP A 30 13.03 -2.26 1.64
CA ASP A 30 12.97 -1.08 2.51
C ASP A 30 11.58 -0.42 2.54
N GLY A 31 10.58 -1.08 1.93
CA GLY A 31 9.19 -0.68 1.97
C GLY A 31 8.57 -0.72 3.38
N GLY A 32 7.41 -0.08 3.53
CA GLY A 32 6.77 0.08 4.84
C GLY A 32 5.52 0.96 4.81
N LEU A 33 5.17 1.50 5.97
CA LEU A 33 4.05 2.44 6.09
C LEU A 33 4.37 3.71 5.29
N PHE A 34 3.58 3.96 4.26
CA PHE A 34 3.73 5.10 3.37
C PHE A 34 2.85 6.27 3.81
N ALA A 35 1.57 6.00 4.14
CA ALA A 35 0.62 7.03 4.52
C ALA A 35 -0.44 6.53 5.51
N ARG A 36 -1.04 7.48 6.25
CA ARG A 36 -2.25 7.25 7.05
C ARG A 36 -3.36 8.18 6.57
N LEU A 37 -4.41 7.61 6.04
CA LEU A 37 -5.62 8.29 5.62
C LEU A 37 -6.54 8.49 6.83
N GLN A 38 -6.98 9.72 7.03
CA GLN A 38 -7.91 10.10 8.09
C GLN A 38 -9.31 10.30 7.51
N GLY A 39 -10.35 10.02 8.30
CA GLY A 39 -11.74 10.21 7.89
C GLY A 39 -12.33 9.08 7.04
N ALA A 40 -11.65 7.93 6.92
CA ALA A 40 -12.11 6.76 6.16
C ALA A 40 -12.54 7.10 4.71
N PRO A 41 -11.63 7.64 3.88
CA PRO A 41 -11.98 7.92 2.49
C PRO A 41 -12.27 6.61 1.74
N GLU A 42 -13.28 6.63 0.89
CA GLU A 42 -13.45 5.61 -0.14
C GLU A 42 -12.35 5.84 -1.19
N LEU A 43 -11.50 4.84 -1.41
CA LEU A 43 -10.39 4.93 -2.37
C LEU A 43 -10.71 4.13 -3.63
N GLY A 44 -10.65 4.79 -4.77
CA GLY A 44 -10.71 4.20 -6.10
C GLY A 44 -9.34 4.07 -6.74
N ALA A 45 -9.28 3.39 -7.88
CA ALA A 45 -8.06 3.33 -8.70
C ALA A 45 -7.66 4.73 -9.20
N ASP A 46 -8.63 5.62 -9.42
CA ASP A 46 -8.43 6.98 -9.93
C ASP A 46 -7.75 7.92 -8.92
N ASP A 47 -7.73 7.57 -7.63
CA ASP A 47 -7.01 8.32 -6.60
C ASP A 47 -5.49 8.10 -6.65
N PHE A 48 -5.02 7.14 -7.46
CA PHE A 48 -3.61 6.79 -7.58
C PHE A 48 -3.12 7.00 -9.01
N THR A 49 -2.01 7.72 -9.15
CA THR A 49 -1.25 7.80 -10.41
C THR A 49 0.17 7.32 -10.15
N ILE A 50 0.66 6.44 -11.02
CA ILE A 50 2.08 6.07 -11.09
C ILE A 50 2.74 7.07 -12.04
N VAL A 51 3.65 7.90 -11.52
CA VAL A 51 4.44 8.88 -12.30
C VAL A 51 5.86 8.39 -12.57
#